data_AF-A0AAD6EIR2-F1
#
_entry.id   AF-A0AAD6EIR2-F1
#
_cell.length_a   1.000
_cell.length_b   1.000
_cell.length_c   1.000
_cell.angle_alpha   90.00
_cell.angle_beta   90.00
_cell.angle_gamma   90.00
#
_symmetry.space_group_name_H-M   'P 1'
#
loop_
_entity.id
_entity.type
_entity.pdbx_description
1 polymer ?
#
loop_
_entity_poly.entity_id
_entity_poly.type
_entity_poly.pdbx_seq_one_letter_code
_entity_poly.pdbx_strand_id
1 'polypeptide(L)'
;MFEVNTLAHYWLAQESLTEMLEANYGVVVNAASLAGYTVRLNMVDYPTTSKAVYVRLLRSTGNLLLSWLRTIMGLTPEDTWFNALLHPEAVAEEVVK
;
A
#
# COMPACT_ATOMS: atom_id res chain seq x y z
N MET A 1 7.23 -7.33 -10.92
CA MET A 1 6.56 -6.82 -9.70
C MET A 1 7.26 -5.60 -9.10
N PHE A 2 8.59 -5.55 -9.06
CA PHE A 2 9.34 -4.39 -8.56
C PHE A 2 9.13 -3.10 -9.36
N GLU A 3 9.06 -3.18 -10.69
CA GLU A 3 8.80 -2.02 -11.55
C GLU A 3 7.47 -1.33 -11.22
N VAL A 4 6.40 -2.12 -11.07
CA VAL A 4 5.06 -1.60 -10.78
C VAL A 4 4.93 -1.17 -9.33
N ASN A 5 5.28 -2.04 -8.38
CA ASN A 5 5.03 -1.75 -6.98
C ASN A 5 6.04 -0.72 -6.43
N THR A 6 7.29 -0.73 -6.88
CA THR A 6 8.34 0.15 -6.32
C THR A 6 8.65 1.34 -7.22
N LEU A 7 8.97 1.11 -8.50
CA LEU A 7 9.43 2.19 -9.37
C LEU A 7 8.28 3.13 -9.78
N ALA A 8 7.08 2.61 -10.07
CA ALA A 8 5.95 3.47 -10.42
C ALA A 8 5.58 4.45 -9.29
N HIS A 9 5.61 4.00 -8.02
CA HIS A 9 5.41 4.87 -6.86
C HIS A 9 6.47 5.98 -6.78
N TYR A 10 7.73 5.65 -7.09
CA TYR A 10 8.82 6.62 -7.12
C TYR A 10 8.61 7.67 -8.22
N TRP A 11 8.31 7.24 -9.45
CA TRP A 11 8.12 8.15 -10.58
C TRP A 11 6.90 9.06 -10.37
N LEU A 12 5.77 8.51 -9.95
CA LEU A 12 4.55 9.29 -9.67
C LEU A 12 4.77 10.32 -8.57
N ALA A 13 5.44 9.95 -7.48
CA ALA A 13 5.77 10.89 -6.42
C ALA A 13 6.73 11.98 -6.92
N GLN A 14 7.71 11.64 -7.76
CA GLN A 14 8.66 12.60 -8.31
C GLN A 14 7.98 13.62 -9.24
N GLU A 15 7.06 13.17 -10.11
CA GLU A 15 6.33 14.03 -11.03
C GLU A 15 5.37 14.97 -10.29
N SER A 16 4.64 14.45 -9.30
CA SER A 16 3.64 15.21 -8.55
C SER A 16 4.26 16.18 -7.54
N LEU A 17 5.52 15.98 -7.15
CA LEU A 17 6.18 16.77 -6.10
C LEU A 17 6.26 18.26 -6.44
N THR A 18 6.56 18.60 -7.69
CA THR A 18 6.69 19.99 -8.11
C THR A 18 5.37 20.74 -7.93
N GLU A 19 4.26 20.15 -8.36
CA GLU A 19 2.92 20.74 -8.21
C GLU A 19 2.50 20.87 -6.74
N MET A 20 2.81 19.87 -5.91
CA MET A 20 2.54 19.92 -4.47
C MET A 20 3.33 21.03 -3.75
N LEU A 21 4.57 21.29 -4.18
CA LEU A 21 5.40 22.38 -3.65
C LEU A 21 4.86 23.74 -4.07
N GLU A 22 4.44 23.90 -5.34
CA GLU A 22 3.83 25.14 -5.84
C GLU A 22 2.52 25.48 -5.14
N ALA A 23 1.68 24.46 -4.90
CA ALA A 23 0.44 24.60 -4.14
C ALA A 23 0.68 24.77 -2.62
N ASN A 24 1.91 24.56 -2.14
CA ASN A 24 2.27 24.46 -0.72
C ASN A 24 1.36 23.49 0.07
N TYR A 25 0.85 22.47 -0.63
CA TYR A 25 -0.06 21.47 -0.10
C TYR A 25 -0.05 20.22 -0.99
N GLY A 26 0.06 19.05 -0.36
CA GLY A 26 0.01 17.78 -1.06
C GLY A 26 0.12 16.60 -0.10
N VAL A 27 -0.56 15.52 -0.42
CA VAL A 27 -0.49 14.26 0.32
C VAL A 27 -0.19 13.14 -0.67
N VAL A 28 0.83 12.35 -0.40
CA VAL A 28 1.08 11.09 -1.10
C VAL A 28 0.71 9.97 -0.15
N VAL A 29 -0.20 9.10 -0.59
CA VAL A 29 -0.59 7.90 0.16
C VAL A 29 -0.07 6.67 -0.56
N ASN A 30 0.80 5.92 0.11
CA ASN A 30 1.29 4.66 -0.42
C ASN A 30 0.47 3.50 0.11
N ALA A 31 -0.17 2.77 -0.80
CA ALA A 31 -0.81 1.50 -0.50
C ALA A 31 0.26 0.39 -0.41
N ALA A 32 0.62 0.00 0.81
CA ALA A 32 1.52 -1.13 1.06
C ALA A 32 0.80 -2.24 1.84
N SER A 33 1.13 -3.50 1.55
CA SER A 33 0.50 -4.66 2.19
C SER A 33 1.21 -5.09 3.47
N LEU A 34 0.45 -5.62 4.43
CA LEU A 34 1.00 -6.32 5.61
C LEU A 34 1.95 -7.48 5.23
N ALA A 35 1.81 -8.06 4.02
CA ALA A 35 2.76 -9.04 3.50
C ALA A 35 4.20 -8.50 3.44
N GLY A 36 4.44 -7.19 3.45
CA GLY A 36 5.80 -6.65 3.61
C GLY A 36 6.48 -7.00 4.94
N TYR A 37 5.72 -7.42 5.95
CA TYR A 37 6.23 -7.86 7.26
C TYR A 37 6.30 -9.36 7.42
N THR A 38 5.58 -10.13 6.61
CA THR A 38 5.50 -11.58 6.71
C THR A 38 5.63 -12.22 5.34
N VAL A 39 6.53 -13.19 5.19
CA VAL A 39 6.74 -13.88 3.91
C VAL A 39 5.89 -15.15 3.87
N ARG A 40 5.09 -15.31 2.79
CA ARG A 40 4.44 -16.58 2.46
C ARG A 40 5.34 -17.37 1.51
N LEU A 41 5.46 -18.69 1.73
CA LEU A 41 6.09 -19.60 0.77
C LEU A 41 5.44 -19.45 -0.62
N ASN A 42 6.26 -19.45 -1.67
CA ASN A 42 5.85 -19.25 -3.08
C ASN A 42 5.30 -17.86 -3.45
N MET A 43 5.55 -16.83 -2.63
CA MET A 43 5.14 -15.45 -2.93
C MET A 43 6.19 -14.45 -2.44
N VAL A 44 7.47 -14.62 -2.78
CA VAL A 44 8.57 -13.81 -2.20
C VAL A 44 8.65 -12.40 -2.80
N ASP A 45 8.32 -12.24 -4.08
CA ASP A 45 8.47 -10.97 -4.78
C ASP A 45 7.46 -9.90 -4.31
N TYR A 46 6.27 -10.31 -3.87
CA TYR A 46 5.20 -9.40 -3.42
C TYR A 46 5.45 -8.77 -2.02
N PRO A 47 5.76 -9.54 -0.96
CA PRO A 47 6.29 -9.06 0.30
C PRO A 47 7.44 -8.09 0.11
N THR A 48 8.42 -8.47 -0.69
CA THR A 48 9.66 -7.70 -0.84
C THR A 48 9.40 -6.33 -1.46
N THR A 49 8.53 -6.27 -2.49
CA THR A 49 8.15 -5.00 -3.12
C THR A 49 7.21 -4.17 -2.25
N SER A 50 6.26 -4.78 -1.53
CA SER A 50 5.41 -4.08 -0.56
C SER A 50 6.21 -3.46 0.58
N LYS A 51 7.24 -4.18 1.07
CA LYS A 51 8.16 -3.69 2.10
C LYS A 51 9.01 -2.54 1.59
N ALA A 52 9.46 -2.59 0.34
CA ALA A 52 10.26 -1.54 -0.28
C ALA A 52 9.50 -0.21 -0.35
N VAL A 53 8.24 -0.23 -0.80
CA VAL A 53 7.35 0.94 -0.83
C VAL A 53 7.16 1.50 0.58
N TYR A 54 6.84 0.62 1.53
CA TYR A 54 6.63 1.03 2.91
C TYR A 54 7.88 1.70 3.50
N VAL A 55 9.03 1.03 3.52
CA VAL A 55 10.25 1.53 4.20
C VAL A 55 10.89 2.73 3.49
N ARG A 56 10.90 2.76 2.15
CA ARG A 56 11.64 3.79 1.40
C ARG A 56 10.86 5.11 1.33
N LEU A 57 9.54 5.09 1.18
CA LEU A 57 8.72 6.32 1.13
C LEU A 57 8.30 6.84 2.53
N LEU A 58 8.47 6.02 3.59
CA LEU A 58 8.24 6.37 5.00
C LEU A 58 8.99 7.62 5.49
N ARG A 59 10.10 8.01 4.85
CA ARG A 59 10.90 9.15 5.31
C ARG A 59 10.47 10.50 4.72
N SER A 60 9.58 10.52 3.73
CA SER A 60 9.17 11.76 3.05
C SER A 60 7.67 12.04 3.09
N THR A 61 6.81 11.04 3.27
CA THR A 61 5.34 11.17 3.11
C THR A 61 4.57 10.22 4.04
N GLY A 62 3.36 10.59 4.45
CA GLY A 62 2.50 9.78 5.33
C GLY A 62 2.12 8.43 4.69
N ASN A 63 1.86 7.40 5.51
CA ASN A 63 1.62 6.04 5.00
C ASN A 63 0.39 5.39 5.60
N LEU A 64 -0.27 4.56 4.78
CA LEU A 64 -1.35 3.67 5.19
C LEU A 64 -0.95 2.22 4.93
N LEU A 65 -0.87 1.42 6.00
CA LEU A 65 -0.69 -0.02 5.90
C LEU A 65 -2.04 -0.68 5.63
N LEU A 66 -2.18 -1.23 4.42
CA LEU A 66 -3.39 -1.94 4.04
C LEU A 66 -3.27 -3.41 4.45
N SER A 67 -4.18 -3.83 5.32
CA SER A 67 -4.45 -5.26 5.56
C SER A 67 -5.30 -5.83 4.42
N TRP A 68 -5.51 -7.14 4.42
CA TRP A 68 -6.13 -7.91 3.35
C TRP A 68 -7.41 -7.28 2.77
N LEU A 69 -7.33 -6.80 1.53
CA LEU A 69 -8.46 -6.32 0.73
C LEU A 69 -9.16 -7.50 0.05
N ARG A 70 -10.49 -7.57 0.21
CA ARG A 70 -11.33 -8.68 -0.30
C ARG A 70 -11.43 -8.72 -1.84
N THR A 71 -10.97 -7.68 -2.52
CA THR A 71 -11.17 -7.44 -3.96
C THR A 71 -10.36 -8.33 -4.91
N ILE A 72 -9.27 -8.97 -4.46
CA ILE A 72 -8.33 -9.65 -5.39
C ILE A 72 -8.41 -11.18 -5.33
N MET A 73 -8.87 -11.79 -4.22
CA MET A 73 -8.63 -13.22 -3.98
C MET A 73 -9.85 -14.15 -3.84
N GLY A 74 -11.10 -13.67 -3.92
CA GLY A 74 -12.28 -14.56 -3.90
C GLY A 74 -12.34 -15.49 -2.67
N LEU A 75 -12.38 -14.91 -1.47
CA LEU A 75 -12.22 -15.65 -0.22
C LEU A 75 -13.55 -16.19 0.37
N THR A 76 -13.48 -17.34 1.06
CA THR A 76 -14.58 -18.12 1.66
C THR A 76 -14.07 -18.99 2.83
N PRO A 77 -14.93 -19.70 3.58
CA PRO A 77 -16.15 -19.27 4.28
C PRO A 77 -15.93 -18.78 5.72
N GLU A 78 -14.69 -18.67 6.22
CA GLU A 78 -14.41 -18.26 7.60
C GLU A 78 -13.23 -17.26 7.65
N ASP A 79 -13.18 -16.32 6.72
CA ASP A 79 -12.04 -15.41 6.50
C ASP A 79 -11.52 -14.75 7.78
N THR A 80 -10.44 -15.29 8.36
CA THR A 80 -9.96 -14.90 9.69
C THR A 80 -8.42 -14.81 9.71
N TRP A 81 -7.82 -14.14 10.71
CA TRP A 81 -7.58 -14.78 12.00
C TRP A 81 -8.41 -14.21 13.18
N PHE A 82 -9.59 -13.63 12.90
CA PHE A 82 -10.88 -13.73 13.64
C PHE A 82 -11.93 -12.72 13.12
N ASN A 83 -11.61 -12.08 11.97
CA ASN A 83 -12.50 -11.64 10.87
C ASN A 83 -12.48 -10.12 10.63
N ALA A 84 -11.51 -9.67 9.83
CA ALA A 84 -11.63 -8.38 9.13
C ALA A 84 -10.83 -8.45 7.84
N LEU A 85 -11.50 -8.93 6.78
CA LEU A 85 -11.17 -8.45 5.44
C LEU A 85 -11.75 -7.05 5.36
N LEU A 86 -10.90 -6.05 5.15
CA LEU A 86 -11.40 -4.70 4.94
C LEU A 86 -12.09 -4.68 3.59
N HIS A 87 -13.34 -4.22 3.61
CA HIS A 87 -14.05 -3.82 2.42
C HIS A 87 -13.30 -2.64 1.78
N PRO A 88 -13.24 -2.52 0.44
CA PRO A 88 -12.63 -1.37 -0.23
C PRO A 88 -13.10 -0.03 0.35
N GLU A 89 -14.35 0.03 0.79
CA GLU A 89 -14.98 1.18 1.46
C GLU A 89 -14.30 1.50 2.80
N ALA A 90 -14.02 0.49 3.63
CA ALA A 90 -13.35 0.68 4.92
C ALA A 90 -11.90 1.12 4.77
N VAL A 91 -11.21 0.64 3.73
CA VAL A 91 -9.86 1.14 3.38
C VAL A 91 -9.93 2.59 2.89
N ALA A 92 -10.90 2.91 2.04
CA ALA A 92 -11.07 4.26 1.53
C ALA A 92 -11.37 5.26 2.65
N GLU A 93 -12.16 4.88 3.66
CA GLU A 93 -12.36 5.71 4.86
C GLU A 93 -11.05 6.02 5.59
N GLU A 94 -10.18 5.04 5.78
CA GLU A 94 -8.87 5.27 6.44
C GLU A 94 -7.90 6.10 5.59
N VAL A 95 -8.06 6.12 4.27
CA VAL A 95 -7.29 7.01 3.39
C VAL A 95 -7.77 8.47 3.50
N VAL A 96 -9.07 8.68 3.75
CA VAL A 96 -9.71 10.00 3.74
C VAL A 96 -9.72 10.67 5.12
N LYS A 97 -9.70 9.89 6.21
CA LYS A 97 -9.65 10.38 7.60
C LYS A 97 -8.41 11.22 7.91
#